data_AF-A0A7W5K9D7-F1
#
_entry.id   AF-A0A7W5K9D7-F1
#
_cell.length_a   1.000
_cell.length_b   1.000
_cell.length_c   1.000
_cell.angle_alpha   90.00
_cell.angle_beta   90.00
_cell.angle_gamma   90.00
#
_symmetry.space_group_name_H-M   'P 1'
#
loop_
_entity.id
_entity.type
_entity.pdbx_description
1 polymer ?
#
loop_
_entity_poly.entity_id
_entity_poly.type
_entity_poly.pdbx_seq_one_letter_code
_entity_poly.pdbx_strand_id
1 'polypeptide(L)'
;MLSNERAGDESIVILQSLLCLMREKNLLSRADIETLCERVAVRAAQAERDPMPCCAEATTAAAHEMARIGNYIGQRYGGKHRRL
;
A
#
# COMPACT_ATOMS: atom_id res chain seq x y z
N MET A 1 -11.66 22.77 5.02
CA MET A 1 -11.22 21.39 5.32
C MET A 1 -11.34 20.42 4.12
N LEU A 2 -12.12 20.71 3.08
CA LEU A 2 -12.30 19.86 1.88
C LEU A 2 -11.06 19.60 1.01
N SER A 3 -10.01 20.42 1.11
CA SER A 3 -8.82 20.31 0.24
C SER A 3 -7.92 19.13 0.60
N ASN A 4 -7.92 18.71 1.87
CA ASN A 4 -6.98 17.68 2.36
C ASN A 4 -7.48 16.26 2.05
N GLU A 5 -8.80 16.05 2.06
CA GLU A 5 -9.42 14.76 1.67
C GLU A 5 -9.21 14.50 0.17
N ARG A 6 -9.40 15.53 -0.68
CA ARG A 6 -9.10 15.42 -2.12
C ARG A 6 -7.63 15.13 -2.41
N ALA A 7 -6.72 15.78 -1.69
CA ALA A 7 -5.29 15.51 -1.82
C ALA A 7 -4.94 14.07 -1.40
N GLY A 8 -5.63 13.53 -0.38
CA GLY A 8 -5.55 12.13 0.01
C GLY A 8 -5.97 11.20 -1.13
N ASP A 9 -7.14 11.43 -1.72
CA ASP A 9 -7.66 10.61 -2.83
C ASP A 9 -6.77 10.66 -4.08
N GLU A 10 -6.28 11.84 -4.46
CA GLU A 10 -5.35 12.01 -5.59
C GLU A 10 -4.04 11.24 -5.36
N SER A 11 -3.50 11.30 -4.13
CA SER A 11 -2.28 10.57 -3.78
C SER A 11 -2.44 9.05 -3.90
N ILE A 12 -3.62 8.53 -3.55
CA ILE A 12 -3.96 7.10 -3.65
C ILE A 12 -4.05 6.67 -5.12
N VAL A 13 -4.71 7.48 -5.96
CA VAL A 13 -4.79 7.21 -7.40
C VAL A 13 -3.41 7.16 -8.04
N ILE A 14 -2.52 8.08 -7.67
CA ILE A 14 -1.12 8.10 -8.15
C ILE A 14 -0.39 6.83 -7.71
N LEU A 15 -0.50 6.45 -6.43
CA LEU A 15 0.13 5.25 -5.89
C LEU A 15 -0.34 3.97 -6.59
N GLN A 16 -1.65 3.80 -6.75
CA GLN A 16 -2.22 2.65 -7.46
C GLN A 16 -1.75 2.60 -8.92
N SER A 17 -1.77 3.74 -9.62
CA SER A 17 -1.32 3.85 -11.01
C SER A 17 0.15 3.46 -11.15
N LEU A 18 1.01 3.91 -10.24
CA LEU A 18 2.43 3.59 -10.23
C LEU A 18 2.66 2.09 -10.00
N LEU A 19 1.97 1.49 -9.02
CA LEU A 19 2.11 0.06 -8.73
C LEU A 19 1.64 -0.81 -9.90
N CYS A 20 0.55 -0.43 -10.57
CA CYS A 20 0.08 -1.07 -11.80
C CYS A 20 1.13 -0.97 -12.92
N LEU A 21 1.69 0.23 -13.17
CA LEU A 21 2.71 0.44 -14.19
C LEU A 21 3.99 -0.39 -13.92
N MET A 22 4.47 -0.39 -12.67
CA MET A 22 5.63 -1.17 -12.27
C MET A 22 5.39 -2.68 -12.42
N ARG A 23 4.16 -3.14 -12.15
CA ARG A 23 3.78 -4.54 -12.35
C ARG A 23 3.78 -4.92 -13.82
N GLU A 24 3.20 -4.08 -14.68
CA GLU A 24 3.18 -4.27 -16.14
C GLU A 24 4.57 -4.31 -16.75
N LYS A 25 5.49 -3.50 -16.20
CA LYS A 25 6.90 -3.47 -16.61
C LYS A 25 7.74 -4.58 -15.97
N ASN A 26 7.14 -5.50 -15.22
CA ASN A 26 7.81 -6.57 -14.46
C ASN A 26 8.88 -6.06 -13.48
N LEU A 27 8.78 -4.81 -13.04
CA LEU A 27 9.66 -4.22 -12.02
C LEU A 27 9.26 -4.67 -10.62
N LEU A 28 7.98 -5.00 -10.42
CA LEU A 28 7.46 -5.59 -9.20
C LEU A 28 6.79 -6.93 -9.49
N SER A 29 7.07 -7.90 -8.64
CA SER A 29 6.33 -9.14 -8.52
C SER A 29 5.13 -8.97 -7.58
N ARG A 30 4.23 -9.96 -7.61
CA ARG A 30 3.14 -10.04 -6.62
C ARG A 30 3.69 -10.11 -5.19
N ALA A 31 4.79 -10.84 -4.98
CA ALA A 31 5.42 -10.98 -3.67
C ALA A 31 6.01 -9.66 -3.15
N ASP A 32 6.49 -8.79 -4.04
CA ASP A 32 6.98 -7.46 -3.65
C ASP A 32 5.84 -6.58 -3.14
N ILE A 33 4.68 -6.64 -3.81
CA ILE A 33 3.48 -5.89 -3.41
C ILE A 33 2.93 -6.42 -2.08
N GLU A 34 2.88 -7.75 -1.90
CA GLU A 34 2.50 -8.37 -0.64
C GLU A 34 3.45 -7.96 0.50
N THR A 35 4.75 -7.91 0.22
CA THR A 35 5.77 -7.44 1.19
C THR A 35 5.60 -5.95 1.52
N LEU A 36 5.27 -5.11 0.54
CA LEU A 36 4.96 -3.70 0.80
C LEU A 36 3.73 -3.55 1.69
N CYS A 37 2.65 -4.30 1.41
CA CYS A 37 1.44 -4.28 2.23
C CYS A 37 1.74 -4.70 3.68
N GLU A 38 2.52 -5.76 3.86
CA GLU A 38 2.91 -6.25 5.19
C GLU A 38 3.76 -5.21 5.94
N ARG A 39 4.73 -4.56 5.27
CA ARG A 39 5.53 -3.50 5.91
C ARG A 39 4.68 -2.33 6.39
N VAL A 40 3.70 -1.91 5.58
CA VAL A 40 2.79 -0.82 5.97
C VAL A 40 1.89 -1.27 7.12
N ALA A 41 1.40 -2.51 7.11
CA ALA A 41 0.61 -3.06 8.21
C ALA A 41 1.42 -3.17 9.53
N VAL A 42 2.68 -3.61 9.46
CA VAL A 42 3.58 -3.67 10.63
C VAL A 42 3.81 -2.28 11.19
N ARG A 43 4.03 -1.27 10.34
CA ARG A 43 4.16 0.13 10.79
C ARG A 43 2.90 0.64 11.47
N ALA A 44 1.72 0.31 10.95
CA ALA A 44 0.46 0.66 11.60
C ALA A 44 0.33 -0.02 12.98
N ALA A 45 0.68 -1.31 13.08
CA ALA A 45 0.61 -2.06 14.32
C ALA A 45 1.65 -1.64 15.38
N GLN A 46 2.78 -1.08 14.94
CA GLN A 46 3.89 -0.68 15.79
C GLN A 46 4.06 0.84 15.86
N ALA A 47 3.04 1.63 15.52
CA ALA A 47 3.15 3.09 15.45
C ALA A 47 3.69 3.75 16.73
N GLU A 48 3.42 3.17 17.91
CA GLU A 48 3.93 3.65 19.20
C GLU A 48 5.39 3.22 19.51
N ARG A 49 5.92 2.24 18.78
CA ARG A 49 7.24 1.63 18.99
C ARG A 49 8.18 1.80 17.79
N ASP A 50 7.69 2.39 16.70
CA ASP A 50 8.49 2.64 15.50
C ASP A 50 9.54 3.73 15.82
N PRO A 51 10.84 3.50 15.54
CA PRO A 51 11.87 4.52 15.69
C PRO A 51 11.62 5.78 14.85
N MET A 52 10.74 5.72 13.85
CA MET A 52 10.31 6.87 13.07
C MET A 52 8.88 7.30 13.49
N PRO A 53 8.70 8.48 14.11
CA PRO A 53 7.39 8.91 14.58
C PRO A 53 6.41 9.06 13.40
N CYS A 54 5.31 8.33 13.45
CA CYS A 54 4.23 8.41 12.47
C CYS A 54 2.91 8.77 13.15
N CYS A 55 2.02 9.47 12.43
CA CYS A 55 0.65 9.67 12.89
C CYS A 55 -0.07 8.31 12.84
N ALA A 56 -0.50 7.78 13.99
CA ALA A 56 -1.12 6.46 14.09
C ALA A 56 -2.37 6.33 13.21
N GLU A 57 -3.20 7.36 13.17
CA GLU A 57 -4.41 7.41 12.34
C GLU A 57 -4.07 7.36 10.84
N ALA A 58 -3.14 8.22 10.40
CA ALA A 58 -2.70 8.24 9.01
C ALA A 58 -2.04 6.91 8.57
N THR A 59 -1.29 6.28 9.47
CA THR A 59 -0.61 5.00 9.18
C THR A 59 -1.61 3.85 9.09
N THR A 60 -2.63 3.87 9.94
CA THR A 60 -3.74 2.89 9.90
C THR A 60 -4.55 3.05 8.62
N ALA A 61 -4.91 4.28 8.24
CA ALA A 61 -5.59 4.56 6.98
C ALA A 61 -4.76 4.08 5.77
N ALA A 62 -3.45 4.35 5.77
CA ALA A 62 -2.55 3.87 4.71
C ALA A 62 -2.48 2.34 4.64
N ALA A 63 -2.49 1.64 5.78
CA ALA A 63 -2.51 0.17 5.81
C ALA A 63 -3.80 -0.41 5.22
N HIS A 64 -4.95 0.20 5.54
CA HIS A 64 -6.23 -0.17 4.92
C HIS A 64 -6.21 0.06 3.41
N GLU A 65 -5.68 1.20 2.95
CA GLU A 65 -5.60 1.49 1.52
C GLU A 65 -4.70 0.52 0.78
N MET A 66 -3.52 0.25 1.33
CA MET A 66 -2.58 -0.71 0.75
C MET A 66 -3.17 -2.12 0.66
N ALA A 67 -3.99 -2.53 1.64
CA ALA A 67 -4.70 -3.80 1.56
C ALA A 67 -5.71 -3.82 0.38
N ARG A 68 -6.45 -2.73 0.14
CA ARG A 68 -7.35 -2.61 -1.01
C ARG A 68 -6.61 -2.66 -2.34
N ILE A 69 -5.53 -1.88 -2.46
CA ILE A 69 -4.68 -1.84 -3.65
C ILE A 69 -4.05 -3.21 -3.92
N GLY A 70 -3.51 -3.86 -2.89
CA GLY A 70 -2.91 -5.19 -3.00
C GLY A 70 -3.91 -6.24 -3.49
N ASN A 71 -5.14 -6.22 -2.97
CA ASN A 71 -6.21 -7.11 -3.43
C ASN A 71 -6.58 -6.83 -4.91
N TYR A 72 -6.77 -5.56 -5.28
CA TYR A 72 -7.05 -5.17 -6.66
C TYR A 72 -5.97 -5.65 -7.63
N ILE A 73 -4.69 -5.39 -7.33
CA ILE A 73 -3.57 -5.81 -8.18
C ILE A 73 -3.48 -7.33 -8.26
N GLY A 74 -3.69 -8.03 -7.14
CA GLY A 74 -3.70 -9.50 -7.09
C GLY A 74 -4.78 -10.11 -7.98
N GLN A 75 -5.97 -9.50 -8.03
CA GLN A 75 -7.06 -9.90 -8.92
C GLN A 75 -6.78 -9.53 -10.39
N ARG A 76 -6.26 -8.33 -10.64
CA ARG A 76 -6.09 -7.77 -12.00
C ARG A 76 -4.94 -8.39 -12.80
N TYR A 77 -3.81 -8.67 -12.14
CA TYR A 77 -2.58 -9.13 -12.78
C TYR A 77 -2.23 -10.59 -12.46
N GLY A 78 -2.91 -11.20 -11.49
CA GLY A 78 -2.69 -12.59 -11.09
C GLY A 78 -1.24 -12.91 -10.68
N GLY A 79 -0.94 -14.20 -10.54
CA GLY A 79 0.40 -14.70 -10.26
C GLY A 79 0.54 -15.44 -8.93
N LYS A 80 1.69 -16.11 -8.74
CA LYS A 80 1.97 -16.87 -7.53
C LYS A 80 2.14 -15.91 -6.35
N HIS A 81 1.40 -16.19 -5.27
CA HIS A 81 1.61 -15.56 -3.98
C HIS A 81 3.04 -15.80 -3.49
N ARG A 82 3.52 -14.93 -2.61
CA ARG A 82 4.70 -15.19 -1.81
C ARG A 82 4.51 -16.53 -1.10
N ARG A 83 5.48 -17.43 -1.25
CA ARG A 83 5.54 -18.64 -0.44
C ARG A 83 6.08 -18.21 0.92
N LEU A 84 5.28 -18.43 1.97
CA LEU A 84 5.67 -18.25 3.36
C LEU A 84 6.94 -19.07 3.67
#